data_AF-A0A453P9G0-F1
#
_entry.id   AF-A0A453P9G0-F1
#
_cell.length_a   1.000
_cell.length_b   1.000
_cell.length_c   1.000
_cell.angle_alpha   90.00
_cell.angle_beta   90.00
_cell.angle_gamma   90.00
#
_symmetry.space_group_name_H-M   'P 1'
#
loop_
_entity.id
_entity.type
_entity.pdbx_description
1 polymer ?
#
loop_
_entity_poly.entity_id
_entity_poly.type
_entity_poly.pdbx_seq_one_letter_code
_entity_poly.pdbx_strand_id
1 'polypeptide(L)'
;KDVLPRIGLWNMRNKKMVNGGRVKEWICINFARNVQDGAARSFCRQLADMCEISGMDFSKEPLLPPLCTRPEHVERALKAHYQDAMSALKPLGRELDLLIAILPDNNGSLYGNLKRICETDLGLVSQCCLAKHVFKTTQQYLANVALKINVKVGGRNTVLVDALSRRIPLVSDRPTIIFGADVTHPHPGEDSSPSIAAVVASQDWPEVTKYAGLVSAQTRRQELIQDLFKVWQDPQRGTVNGGMVRELLLSFHRSTGQKPQRIIFYRDGVSEGQFYQVLLYELDAIRKACASLESNYQPPVTFVVVQKRHHTRLFANNHNDQRSVDPKSGNILPGVPWLIQRYAILPSLISTFVAMLVFREQAALRITMSFGMRTILPRMVCRLSRTTCATPTQGAPVLYRLCLRHTMLTSPLFELGSTWNRIPPTVARSRAVP
;
A
#
# COMPACT_ATOMS: atom_id res chain seq x y z
N LYS A 1 -21.74 1.03 10.71
CA LYS A 1 -21.96 2.22 11.55
C LYS A 1 -21.08 3.33 11.01
N ASP A 2 -21.68 4.48 10.71
CA ASP A 2 -20.94 5.63 10.18
C ASP A 2 -20.08 6.25 11.28
N VAL A 3 -18.95 6.82 10.87
CA VAL A 3 -17.98 7.44 11.77
C VAL A 3 -17.62 8.81 11.24
N LEU A 4 -17.88 9.83 12.04
CA LEU A 4 -17.38 11.17 11.80
C LEU A 4 -16.05 11.34 12.55
N PRO A 5 -14.91 11.51 11.84
CA PRO A 5 -13.63 11.76 12.48
C PRO A 5 -13.68 13.05 13.31
N ARG A 6 -13.07 13.04 14.50
CA ARG A 6 -12.89 14.22 15.33
C ARG A 6 -11.43 14.63 15.28
N ILE A 7 -11.14 15.83 14.77
CA ILE A 7 -9.77 16.30 14.52
C ILE A 7 -9.00 15.27 13.67
N GLY A 8 -9.71 14.69 12.70
CA GLY A 8 -9.15 13.66 11.84
C GLY A 8 -8.88 12.30 12.50
N LEU A 9 -9.14 12.11 13.79
CA LEU A 9 -8.97 10.84 14.47
C LEU A 9 -10.31 10.09 14.62
N TRP A 10 -10.24 8.76 14.64
CA TRP A 10 -11.34 7.90 15.04
C TRP A 10 -10.81 6.61 15.70
N ASN A 11 -11.67 5.67 16.09
CA ASN A 11 -11.24 4.36 16.55
C ASN A 11 -12.26 3.27 16.17
N MET A 12 -11.83 2.01 16.24
CA MET A 12 -12.67 0.83 15.96
C MET A 12 -13.45 0.34 17.20
N ARG A 13 -13.44 1.06 18.33
CA ARG A 13 -14.16 0.58 19.53
C ARG A 13 -15.66 0.46 19.23
N ASN A 14 -16.20 -0.72 19.53
CA ASN A 14 -17.59 -1.10 19.27
C ASN A 14 -17.99 -0.97 17.79
N LYS A 15 -17.04 -1.19 16.87
CA LYS A 15 -17.25 -1.20 15.42
C LYS A 15 -16.63 -2.46 14.82
N LYS A 16 -17.20 -2.89 13.70
CA LYS A 16 -16.66 -3.95 12.86
C LYS A 16 -16.16 -3.37 11.55
N MET A 17 -15.26 -4.09 10.92
CA MET A 17 -14.81 -3.86 9.55
C MET A 17 -16.00 -3.98 8.58
N VAL A 18 -15.93 -3.31 7.44
CA VAL A 18 -16.99 -3.37 6.42
C VAL A 18 -17.11 -4.77 5.83
N ASN A 19 -15.98 -5.40 5.52
CA ASN A 19 -15.89 -6.81 5.15
C ASN A 19 -14.73 -7.45 5.90
N GLY A 20 -15.04 -8.38 6.79
CA GLY A 20 -14.05 -9.27 7.37
C GLY A 20 -13.61 -10.32 6.36
N GLY A 21 -12.31 -10.49 6.20
CA GLY A 21 -11.72 -11.60 5.48
C GLY A 21 -11.85 -12.89 6.29
N ARG A 22 -11.65 -14.01 5.60
CA ARG A 22 -11.66 -15.35 6.17
C ARG A 22 -10.24 -15.85 6.32
N VAL A 23 -9.92 -16.40 7.49
CA VAL A 23 -8.65 -17.07 7.80
C VAL A 23 -8.99 -18.33 8.58
N LYS A 24 -9.02 -19.47 7.89
CA LYS A 24 -9.32 -20.78 8.48
C LYS A 24 -8.06 -21.55 8.80
N GLU A 25 -7.14 -21.60 7.85
CA GLU A 25 -5.92 -22.38 7.95
C GLU A 25 -4.74 -21.42 8.13
N TRP A 26 -4.18 -21.35 9.34
CA TRP A 26 -3.03 -20.49 9.62
C TRP A 26 -2.05 -21.16 10.56
N ILE A 27 -0.79 -20.74 10.49
CA ILE A 27 0.31 -21.26 11.31
C ILE A 27 1.07 -20.10 11.97
N CYS A 28 1.84 -20.42 13.00
CA CYS A 28 2.68 -19.46 13.71
C CYS A 28 4.13 -19.95 13.80
N ILE A 29 5.08 -19.06 13.51
CA ILE A 29 6.51 -19.31 13.77
C ILE A 29 7.04 -18.23 14.71
N ASN A 30 7.65 -18.65 15.80
CA ASN A 30 8.30 -17.79 16.77
C ASN A 30 9.82 -17.84 16.64
N PHE A 31 10.41 -16.71 16.23
CA PHE A 31 11.85 -16.52 16.11
C PHE A 31 12.48 -15.86 17.35
N ALA A 32 11.67 -15.47 18.34
CA ALA A 32 12.11 -14.77 19.53
C ALA A 32 12.38 -15.75 20.68
N ARG A 33 13.66 -15.97 21.02
CA ARG A 33 14.09 -16.92 22.07
C ARG A 33 13.51 -16.63 23.46
N ASN A 34 13.22 -15.37 23.75
CA ASN A 34 12.65 -14.97 25.04
C ASN A 34 11.13 -15.22 25.13
N VAL A 35 10.45 -15.46 24.01
CA VAL A 35 9.01 -15.74 23.98
C VAL A 35 8.82 -17.24 24.15
N GLN A 36 8.27 -17.66 25.29
CA GLN A 36 7.93 -19.05 25.57
C GLN A 36 6.69 -19.50 24.78
N ASP A 37 6.55 -20.80 24.53
CA ASP A 37 5.44 -21.38 23.75
C ASP A 37 4.05 -21.01 24.29
N GLY A 38 3.90 -20.97 25.62
CA GLY A 38 2.65 -20.57 26.25
C GLY A 38 2.30 -19.10 25.99
N ALA A 39 3.30 -18.22 25.99
CA ALA A 39 3.12 -16.80 25.68
C ALA A 39 2.79 -16.58 24.20
N ALA A 40 3.47 -17.29 23.29
CA ALA A 40 3.18 -17.26 21.86
C ALA A 40 1.74 -17.73 21.57
N ARG A 41 1.32 -18.86 22.15
CA ARG A 41 -0.06 -19.38 22.02
C ARG A 41 -1.10 -18.40 22.55
N SER A 42 -0.89 -17.88 23.76
CA SER A 42 -1.78 -16.88 24.37
C SER A 42 -1.93 -15.63 23.51
N PHE A 43 -0.81 -15.10 22.98
CA PHE A 43 -0.83 -13.94 22.10
C PHE A 43 -1.60 -14.21 20.80
N CYS A 44 -1.35 -15.36 20.15
CA CYS A 44 -2.05 -15.68 18.92
C CYS A 44 -3.55 -15.85 19.13
N ARG A 45 -3.97 -16.45 20.25
CA ARG A 45 -5.39 -16.57 20.62
C ARG A 45 -6.03 -15.21 20.88
N GLN A 46 -5.37 -14.33 21.62
CA GLN A 46 -5.85 -12.96 21.83
C GLN A 46 -5.97 -12.17 20.52
N LEU A 47 -5.03 -12.39 19.58
CA LEU A 47 -5.09 -11.78 18.26
C LEU A 47 -6.25 -12.34 17.42
N ALA A 48 -6.47 -13.66 17.45
CA ALA A 48 -7.60 -14.30 16.79
C ALA A 48 -8.95 -13.79 17.34
N ASP A 49 -9.10 -13.70 18.66
CA ASP A 49 -10.28 -13.12 19.31
C ASP A 49 -10.50 -11.66 18.87
N MET A 50 -9.44 -10.85 18.75
CA MET A 50 -9.54 -9.48 18.25
C MET A 50 -9.95 -9.43 16.76
N CYS A 51 -9.48 -10.35 15.93
CA CYS A 51 -9.92 -10.48 14.54
C CYS A 51 -11.42 -10.79 14.47
N GLU A 52 -11.93 -11.73 15.26
CA GLU A 52 -13.36 -12.05 15.36
C GLU A 52 -14.19 -10.85 15.85
N ILE A 53 -13.75 -10.19 16.93
CA ILE A 53 -14.41 -8.99 17.49
C ILE A 53 -14.49 -7.89 16.43
N SER A 54 -13.43 -7.75 15.61
CA SER A 54 -13.36 -6.80 14.52
C SER A 54 -14.22 -7.18 13.30
N GLY A 55 -14.80 -8.38 13.29
CA GLY A 55 -15.73 -8.86 12.26
C GLY A 55 -15.13 -9.78 11.21
N MET A 56 -13.94 -10.34 11.43
CA MET A 56 -13.33 -11.36 10.57
C MET A 56 -13.86 -12.76 10.91
N ASP A 57 -13.83 -13.66 9.93
CA ASP A 57 -14.05 -15.09 10.13
C ASP A 57 -12.69 -15.77 10.34
N PHE A 58 -12.23 -15.85 11.60
CA PHE A 58 -10.85 -16.20 11.95
C PHE A 58 -10.80 -17.41 12.89
N SER A 59 -10.11 -18.49 12.52
CA SER A 59 -9.94 -19.68 13.39
C SER A 59 -9.14 -19.36 14.64
N LYS A 60 -9.66 -19.72 15.82
CA LYS A 60 -9.03 -19.43 17.12
C LYS A 60 -7.69 -20.13 17.35
N GLU A 61 -7.59 -21.36 16.86
CA GLU A 61 -6.39 -22.18 17.00
C GLU A 61 -5.68 -22.29 15.65
N PRO A 62 -4.33 -22.31 15.63
CA PRO A 62 -3.57 -22.56 14.43
C PRO A 62 -3.70 -24.03 13.99
N LEU A 63 -3.49 -24.28 12.69
CA LEU A 63 -3.50 -25.62 12.11
C LEU A 63 -2.46 -26.54 12.77
N LEU A 64 -1.29 -25.99 13.07
CA LEU A 64 -0.18 -26.67 13.74
C LEU A 64 0.23 -25.87 14.99
N PRO A 65 0.75 -26.54 16.04
CA PRO A 65 1.34 -25.83 17.18
C PRO A 65 2.41 -24.82 16.74
N PRO A 66 2.53 -23.65 17.41
CA PRO A 66 3.55 -22.67 17.04
C PRO A 66 4.96 -23.26 17.04
N LEU A 67 5.69 -23.09 15.94
CA LEU A 67 7.07 -23.56 15.81
C LEU A 67 8.03 -22.52 16.38
N CYS A 68 8.82 -22.90 17.39
CA CYS A 68 9.90 -22.07 17.91
C CYS A 68 11.22 -22.40 17.21
N THR A 69 11.88 -21.39 16.65
CA THR A 69 13.15 -21.55 15.94
C THR A 69 14.03 -20.31 16.09
N ARG A 70 15.26 -20.39 15.59
CA ARG A 70 16.22 -19.28 15.65
C ARG A 70 16.26 -18.53 14.31
N PRO A 71 16.51 -17.21 14.30
CA PRO A 71 16.55 -16.38 13.08
C PRO A 71 17.42 -16.94 11.96
N GLU A 72 18.57 -17.54 12.30
CA GLU A 72 19.52 -18.14 11.34
C GLU A 72 18.91 -19.28 10.51
N HIS A 73 17.83 -19.90 10.97
CA HIS A 73 17.16 -21.00 10.27
C HIS A 73 15.88 -20.58 9.55
N VAL A 74 15.67 -19.27 9.32
CA VAL A 74 14.42 -18.72 8.75
C VAL A 74 13.97 -19.45 7.49
N GLU A 75 14.85 -19.68 6.52
CA GLU A 75 14.47 -20.31 5.26
C GLU A 75 14.06 -21.76 5.44
N ARG A 76 14.88 -22.54 6.14
CA ARG A 76 14.59 -23.95 6.41
C ARG A 76 13.30 -24.10 7.22
N ALA A 77 13.14 -23.30 8.28
CA ALA A 77 11.99 -23.38 9.16
C ALA A 77 10.68 -22.96 8.46
N LEU A 78 10.71 -21.90 7.65
CA LEU A 78 9.55 -21.48 6.86
C LEU A 78 9.13 -22.56 5.87
N LYS A 79 10.08 -23.05 5.06
CA LYS A 79 9.79 -24.04 4.01
C LYS A 79 9.32 -25.37 4.62
N ALA A 80 9.97 -25.86 5.68
CA ALA A 80 9.56 -27.09 6.35
C ALA A 80 8.17 -26.95 6.99
N HIS A 81 7.93 -25.91 7.78
CA HIS A 81 6.65 -25.75 8.47
C HIS A 81 5.49 -25.49 7.50
N TYR A 82 5.75 -24.80 6.39
CA TYR A 82 4.80 -24.67 5.28
C TYR A 82 4.49 -26.03 4.62
N GLN A 83 5.51 -26.86 4.37
CA GLN A 83 5.32 -28.20 3.81
C GLN A 83 4.52 -29.10 4.74
N ASP A 84 4.78 -29.05 6.05
CA ASP A 84 4.00 -29.80 7.05
C ASP A 84 2.53 -29.38 7.02
N ALA A 85 2.27 -28.07 7.00
CA ALA A 85 0.93 -27.51 6.92
C ALA A 85 0.21 -27.93 5.63
N MET A 86 0.86 -27.77 4.48
CA MET A 86 0.29 -28.16 3.18
C MET A 86 0.06 -29.67 3.08
N SER A 87 0.89 -30.50 3.71
CA SER A 87 0.70 -31.95 3.76
C SER A 87 -0.57 -32.33 4.55
N ALA A 88 -0.88 -31.60 5.62
CA ALA A 88 -2.12 -31.76 6.37
C ALA A 88 -3.37 -31.26 5.60
N LEU A 89 -3.21 -30.20 4.79
CA LEU A 89 -4.34 -29.58 4.05
C LEU A 89 -4.63 -30.23 2.70
N LYS A 90 -3.65 -30.86 2.06
CA LYS A 90 -3.77 -31.48 0.74
C LYS A 90 -4.92 -32.51 0.65
N PRO A 91 -5.13 -33.42 1.62
CA PRO A 91 -6.27 -34.34 1.61
C PRO A 91 -7.64 -33.65 1.65
N LEU A 92 -7.69 -32.41 2.17
CA LEU A 92 -8.91 -31.62 2.31
C LEU A 92 -9.15 -30.69 1.11
N GLY A 93 -8.21 -30.62 0.15
CA GLY A 93 -8.25 -29.68 -0.96
C GLY A 93 -8.18 -28.22 -0.52
N ARG A 94 -7.52 -27.93 0.61
CA ARG A 94 -7.37 -26.58 1.18
C ARG A 94 -5.95 -26.06 1.03
N GLU A 95 -5.80 -24.74 1.16
CA GLU A 95 -4.52 -24.05 1.18
C GLU A 95 -4.36 -23.25 2.48
N LEU A 96 -3.12 -22.87 2.78
CA LEU A 96 -2.78 -22.09 3.96
C LEU A 96 -3.07 -20.60 3.72
N ASP A 97 -3.88 -19.97 4.58
CA ASP A 97 -4.34 -18.58 4.43
C ASP A 97 -3.32 -17.56 4.97
N LEU A 98 -2.64 -17.88 6.08
CA LEU A 98 -1.84 -16.90 6.83
C LEU A 98 -0.69 -17.54 7.63
N LEU A 99 0.46 -16.88 7.61
CA LEU A 99 1.54 -17.09 8.59
C LEU A 99 1.62 -15.90 9.56
N ILE A 100 1.56 -16.17 10.86
CA ILE A 100 1.92 -15.21 11.90
C ILE A 100 3.38 -15.47 12.31
N ALA A 101 4.21 -14.43 12.25
CA ALA A 101 5.62 -14.54 12.63
C ALA A 101 5.92 -13.66 13.84
N ILE A 102 6.39 -14.25 14.94
CA ILE A 102 6.87 -13.49 16.11
C ILE A 102 8.37 -13.28 15.93
N LEU A 103 8.80 -12.01 15.85
CA LEU A 103 10.18 -11.62 15.60
C LEU A 103 10.81 -11.01 16.86
N PRO A 104 12.12 -11.19 17.08
CA PRO A 104 12.84 -10.40 18.07
C PRO A 104 12.76 -8.89 17.76
N ASP A 105 12.89 -8.06 18.78
CA ASP A 105 12.81 -6.59 18.62
C ASP A 105 13.95 -6.04 17.77
N ASN A 106 15.15 -6.63 17.90
CA ASN A 106 16.24 -6.47 16.94
C ASN A 106 16.21 -7.66 15.98
N ASN A 107 15.76 -7.44 14.74
CA ASN A 107 15.54 -8.50 13.76
C ASN A 107 16.46 -8.42 12.53
N GLY A 108 17.32 -7.40 12.38
CA GLY A 108 18.26 -7.29 11.26
C GLY A 108 17.64 -7.70 9.91
N SER A 109 18.30 -8.63 9.20
CA SER A 109 17.83 -9.16 7.91
C SER A 109 16.68 -10.18 8.00
N LEU A 110 16.28 -10.63 9.20
CA LEU A 110 15.24 -11.64 9.39
C LEU A 110 13.90 -11.21 8.80
N TYR A 111 13.49 -9.96 9.06
CA TYR A 111 12.22 -9.44 8.56
C TYR A 111 12.19 -9.45 7.03
N GLY A 112 13.28 -8.99 6.40
CA GLY A 112 13.43 -8.97 4.95
C GLY A 112 13.45 -10.36 4.35
N ASN A 113 14.26 -11.27 4.90
CA ASN A 113 14.35 -12.65 4.44
C ASN A 113 13.02 -13.41 4.57
N LEU A 114 12.35 -13.30 5.72
CA LEU A 114 11.04 -13.94 5.92
C LEU A 114 10.04 -13.45 4.88
N LYS A 115 10.01 -12.14 4.65
CA LYS A 115 9.08 -11.52 3.73
C LYS A 115 9.35 -11.90 2.28
N ARG A 116 10.60 -11.81 1.84
CA ARG A 116 11.06 -12.29 0.54
C ARG A 116 10.57 -13.72 0.32
N ILE A 117 10.93 -14.65 1.20
CA ILE A 117 10.58 -16.07 1.06
C ILE A 117 9.06 -16.29 1.01
N CYS A 118 8.30 -15.63 1.89
CA CYS A 118 6.84 -15.76 1.89
C CYS A 118 6.22 -15.22 0.58
N GLU A 119 6.67 -14.07 0.10
CA GLU A 119 6.04 -13.35 -1.01
C GLU A 119 6.55 -13.79 -2.39
N THR A 120 7.76 -14.32 -2.50
CA THR A 120 8.36 -14.80 -3.76
C THR A 120 8.31 -16.31 -3.91
N ASP A 121 8.76 -17.06 -2.91
CA ASP A 121 8.97 -18.51 -3.03
C ASP A 121 7.69 -19.30 -2.69
N LEU A 122 6.95 -18.85 -1.68
CA LEU A 122 5.81 -19.58 -1.13
C LEU A 122 4.43 -19.03 -1.56
N GLY A 123 4.35 -17.76 -1.96
CA GLY A 123 3.07 -17.09 -2.24
C GLY A 123 2.17 -16.95 -1.00
N LEU A 124 2.75 -16.95 0.20
CA LEU A 124 2.04 -16.99 1.48
C LEU A 124 1.88 -15.60 2.10
N VAL A 125 0.66 -15.26 2.49
CA VAL A 125 0.40 -14.03 3.26
C VAL A 125 1.02 -14.14 4.65
N SER A 126 1.86 -13.18 5.03
CA SER A 126 2.53 -13.17 6.35
C SER A 126 2.28 -11.90 7.15
N GLN A 127 2.12 -12.04 8.47
CA GLN A 127 1.99 -10.95 9.45
C GLN A 127 3.03 -11.07 10.57
N CYS A 128 4.03 -10.19 10.54
CA CYS A 128 5.08 -10.14 11.55
C CYS A 128 4.66 -9.29 12.77
N CYS A 129 4.93 -9.79 13.96
CA CYS A 129 4.71 -9.14 15.25
C CYS A 129 6.01 -9.15 16.06
N LEU A 130 6.34 -8.05 16.75
CA LEU A 130 7.56 -7.97 17.54
C LEU A 130 7.34 -8.55 18.95
N ALA A 131 8.37 -9.19 19.50
CA ALA A 131 8.36 -9.83 20.81
C ALA A 131 7.89 -8.89 21.93
N LYS A 132 8.29 -7.61 21.95
CA LYS A 132 7.81 -6.64 22.95
C LYS A 132 6.28 -6.53 23.01
N HIS A 133 5.60 -6.73 21.89
CA HIS A 133 4.14 -6.66 21.82
C HIS A 133 3.45 -7.95 22.24
N VAL A 134 4.18 -9.06 22.30
CA VAL A 134 3.72 -10.30 22.92
C VAL A 134 3.71 -10.14 24.44
N PHE A 135 4.80 -9.61 25.02
CA PHE A 135 4.90 -9.38 26.47
C PHE A 135 3.99 -8.26 26.98
N LYS A 136 3.86 -7.17 26.21
CA LYS A 136 3.02 -6.00 26.55
C LYS A 136 1.89 -5.88 25.54
N THR A 137 1.06 -6.92 25.49
CA THR A 137 -0.09 -6.95 24.58
C THR A 137 -1.10 -5.88 24.99
N THR A 138 -1.49 -5.03 24.04
CA THR A 138 -2.56 -4.03 24.25
C THR A 138 -3.67 -4.25 23.24
N GLN A 139 -4.92 -4.02 23.67
CA GLN A 139 -6.10 -4.13 22.80
C GLN A 139 -5.97 -3.24 21.55
N GLN A 140 -5.38 -2.05 21.69
CA GLN A 140 -5.14 -1.14 20.58
C GLN A 140 -4.12 -1.69 19.58
N TYR A 141 -3.07 -2.37 20.05
CA TYR A 141 -2.10 -3.02 19.17
C TYR A 141 -2.74 -4.16 18.39
N LEU A 142 -3.46 -5.07 19.08
CA LEU A 142 -4.16 -6.18 18.44
C LEU A 142 -5.15 -5.69 17.39
N ALA A 143 -5.94 -4.65 17.69
CA ALA A 143 -6.87 -4.06 16.74
C ALA A 143 -6.15 -3.52 15.49
N ASN A 144 -5.01 -2.84 15.67
CA ASN A 144 -4.21 -2.35 14.55
C ASN A 144 -3.59 -3.49 13.73
N VAL A 145 -3.20 -4.61 14.35
CA VAL A 145 -2.71 -5.80 13.65
C VAL A 145 -3.86 -6.48 12.89
N ALA A 146 -5.03 -6.64 13.50
CA ALA A 146 -6.23 -7.18 12.86
C ALA A 146 -6.62 -6.37 11.61
N LEU A 147 -6.55 -5.03 11.67
CA LEU A 147 -6.73 -4.16 10.49
C LEU A 147 -5.74 -4.51 9.36
N LYS A 148 -4.48 -4.82 9.68
CA LYS A 148 -3.49 -5.21 8.67
C LYS A 148 -3.77 -6.59 8.09
N ILE A 149 -4.09 -7.57 8.94
CA ILE A 149 -4.43 -8.93 8.51
C ILE A 149 -5.63 -8.87 7.57
N ASN A 150 -6.71 -8.20 7.97
CA ASN A 150 -7.93 -8.13 7.19
C ASN A 150 -7.70 -7.68 5.75
N VAL A 151 -6.88 -6.64 5.55
CA VAL A 151 -6.58 -6.13 4.20
C VAL A 151 -5.74 -7.13 3.40
N LYS A 152 -4.79 -7.81 4.03
CA LYS A 152 -3.93 -8.79 3.37
C LYS A 152 -4.70 -10.01 2.89
N VAL A 153 -5.75 -10.41 3.62
CA VAL A 153 -6.63 -11.53 3.24
C VAL A 153 -7.85 -11.06 2.43
N GLY A 154 -7.77 -9.88 1.80
CA GLY A 154 -8.77 -9.38 0.85
C GLY A 154 -9.98 -8.63 1.45
N GLY A 155 -10.05 -8.50 2.77
CA GLY A 155 -11.08 -7.77 3.50
C GLY A 155 -11.01 -6.24 3.34
N ARG A 156 -12.07 -5.55 3.75
CA ARG A 156 -12.21 -4.09 3.71
C ARG A 156 -12.52 -3.55 5.09
N ASN A 157 -11.61 -2.73 5.63
CA ASN A 157 -11.79 -2.17 6.96
C ASN A 157 -12.80 -1.02 7.00
N THR A 158 -12.69 -0.10 6.06
CA THR A 158 -13.49 1.14 6.01
C THR A 158 -13.78 1.52 4.57
N VAL A 159 -14.94 2.13 4.33
CA VAL A 159 -15.36 2.69 3.04
C VAL A 159 -15.91 4.09 3.26
N LEU A 160 -15.76 4.99 2.29
CA LEU A 160 -16.41 6.29 2.34
C LEU A 160 -17.90 6.11 2.11
N VAL A 161 -18.72 6.69 3.00
CA VAL A 161 -20.18 6.71 2.84
C VAL A 161 -20.58 7.28 1.47
N ASP A 162 -19.85 8.31 1.01
CA ASP A 162 -20.10 8.90 -0.30
C ASP A 162 -19.71 7.99 -1.46
N ALA A 163 -18.76 7.06 -1.29
CA ALA A 163 -18.46 6.07 -2.33
C ALA A 163 -19.62 5.07 -2.48
N LEU A 164 -20.22 4.64 -1.37
CA LEU A 164 -21.40 3.76 -1.37
C LEU A 164 -22.60 4.41 -2.05
N SER A 165 -22.78 5.72 -1.83
CA SER A 165 -23.86 6.51 -2.44
C SER A 165 -23.50 7.07 -3.82
N ARG A 166 -22.31 6.74 -4.37
CA ARG A 166 -21.77 7.27 -5.63
C ARG A 166 -21.72 8.80 -5.73
N ARG A 167 -21.48 9.47 -4.60
CA ARG A 167 -21.43 10.93 -4.48
C ARG A 167 -20.01 11.50 -4.50
N ILE A 168 -18.98 10.69 -4.76
CA ILE A 168 -17.62 11.22 -4.87
C ILE A 168 -17.48 11.89 -6.25
N PRO A 169 -17.34 13.23 -6.30
CA PRO A 169 -17.23 13.95 -7.57
C PRO A 169 -16.03 13.45 -8.37
N LEU A 170 -16.18 13.32 -9.69
CA LEU A 170 -15.11 12.95 -10.62
C LEU A 170 -14.46 11.57 -10.36
N VAL A 171 -15.07 10.76 -9.51
CA VAL A 171 -14.63 9.39 -9.22
C VAL A 171 -15.79 8.42 -9.40
N SER A 172 -16.96 8.72 -8.84
CA SER A 172 -18.11 7.81 -8.84
C SER A 172 -19.05 7.98 -10.04
N ASP A 173 -18.90 9.04 -10.85
CA ASP A 173 -19.79 9.36 -11.98
C ASP A 173 -19.58 8.45 -13.19
N ARG A 174 -18.36 7.93 -13.37
CA ARG A 174 -17.99 6.97 -14.42
C ARG A 174 -16.84 6.10 -13.95
N PRO A 175 -16.62 4.91 -14.55
CA PRO A 175 -15.50 4.04 -14.19
C PRO A 175 -14.19 4.83 -14.16
N THR A 176 -13.66 5.02 -12.96
CA THR A 176 -12.45 5.83 -12.73
C THR A 176 -11.45 4.95 -12.03
N ILE A 177 -10.27 4.82 -12.62
CA ILE A 177 -9.11 4.18 -11.99
C ILE A 177 -8.21 5.26 -11.42
N ILE A 178 -7.69 5.02 -10.22
CA ILE A 178 -6.79 5.96 -9.58
C ILE A 178 -5.47 5.26 -9.27
N PHE A 179 -4.39 5.86 -9.74
CA PHE A 179 -3.02 5.41 -9.60
C PHE A 179 -2.27 6.22 -8.54
N GLY A 180 -1.32 5.56 -7.88
CA GLY A 180 -0.23 6.17 -7.14
C GLY A 180 1.10 5.66 -7.68
N ALA A 181 2.11 6.53 -7.72
CA ALA A 181 3.44 6.21 -8.19
C ALA A 181 4.51 6.92 -7.36
N ASP A 182 5.57 6.20 -7.04
CA ASP A 182 6.72 6.69 -6.28
C ASP A 182 8.00 6.01 -6.74
N VAL A 183 9.13 6.69 -6.53
CA VAL A 183 10.47 6.16 -6.75
C VAL A 183 11.28 6.33 -5.48
N THR A 184 11.83 5.22 -4.99
CA THR A 184 12.76 5.22 -3.87
C THR A 184 14.18 5.09 -4.40
N HIS A 185 15.07 5.97 -3.94
CA HIS A 185 16.49 5.93 -4.23
C HIS A 185 17.28 5.31 -3.06
N PRO A 186 18.45 4.70 -3.34
CA PRO A 186 19.35 4.23 -2.30
C PRO A 186 19.89 5.39 -1.45
N HIS A 187 20.40 5.05 -0.27
CA HIS A 187 20.95 6.06 0.64
C HIS A 187 22.18 6.77 0.04
N PRO A 188 22.44 8.04 0.43
CA PRO A 188 23.68 8.71 0.07
C PRO A 188 24.90 7.89 0.53
N GLY A 189 25.84 7.62 -0.39
CA GLY A 189 27.01 6.76 -0.14
C GLY A 189 26.86 5.31 -0.62
N GLU A 190 25.65 4.89 -1.03
CA GLU A 190 25.43 3.56 -1.60
C GLU A 190 25.42 3.64 -3.14
N ASP A 191 26.49 3.16 -3.77
CA ASP A 191 26.76 3.40 -5.20
C ASP A 191 26.28 2.31 -6.16
N SER A 192 25.93 1.13 -5.66
CA SER A 192 25.55 -0.03 -6.48
C SER A 192 24.05 -0.31 -6.54
N SER A 193 23.28 0.18 -5.55
CA SER A 193 21.86 -0.16 -5.44
C SER A 193 20.99 0.57 -6.48
N PRO A 194 20.02 -0.12 -7.10
CA PRO A 194 19.12 0.48 -8.09
C PRO A 194 18.12 1.42 -7.42
N SER A 195 17.46 2.27 -8.22
CA SER A 195 16.23 2.90 -7.74
C SER A 195 15.07 1.92 -7.91
N ILE A 196 14.07 1.99 -7.05
CA ILE A 196 12.88 1.13 -7.14
C ILE A 196 11.67 2.02 -7.42
N ALA A 197 11.03 1.79 -8.56
CA ALA A 197 9.74 2.37 -8.88
C ALA A 197 8.61 1.46 -8.40
N ALA A 198 7.56 2.07 -7.87
CA ALA A 198 6.36 1.38 -7.45
C ALA A 198 5.13 2.08 -8.00
N VAL A 199 4.25 1.32 -8.64
CA VAL A 199 3.00 1.83 -9.22
C VAL A 199 1.86 0.94 -8.77
N VAL A 200 0.76 1.58 -8.41
CA VAL A 200 -0.32 0.94 -7.65
C VAL A 200 -1.62 1.57 -8.11
N ALA A 201 -2.66 0.78 -8.28
CA ALA A 201 -3.92 1.24 -8.84
C ALA A 201 -5.12 0.63 -8.13
N SER A 202 -6.20 1.41 -8.02
CA SER A 202 -7.49 0.94 -7.52
C SER A 202 -7.97 -0.28 -8.31
N GLN A 203 -8.62 -1.25 -7.66
CA GLN A 203 -9.11 -2.49 -8.26
C GLN A 203 -10.62 -2.69 -8.09
N ASP A 204 -11.28 -1.79 -7.38
CA ASP A 204 -12.73 -1.77 -7.20
C ASP A 204 -13.29 -0.37 -7.47
N TRP A 205 -14.42 -0.32 -8.15
CA TRP A 205 -15.15 0.90 -8.45
C TRP A 205 -16.65 0.63 -8.23
N PRO A 206 -17.42 1.55 -7.63
CA PRO A 206 -17.10 2.94 -7.28
C PRO A 206 -16.46 3.13 -5.90
N GLU A 207 -16.22 2.06 -5.14
CA GLU A 207 -15.81 2.17 -3.74
C GLU A 207 -14.35 2.57 -3.53
N VAL A 208 -13.47 2.26 -4.50
CA VAL A 208 -12.06 2.70 -4.56
C VAL A 208 -11.29 2.34 -3.28
N THR A 209 -11.48 1.11 -2.83
CA THR A 209 -10.92 0.62 -1.58
C THR A 209 -9.70 -0.26 -1.85
N LYS A 210 -9.78 -1.23 -2.78
CA LYS A 210 -8.77 -2.27 -3.06
C LYS A 210 -7.72 -1.75 -4.04
N TYR A 211 -6.47 -2.16 -3.85
CA TYR A 211 -5.34 -1.76 -4.69
C TYR A 211 -4.50 -2.96 -5.06
N ALA A 212 -4.03 -2.97 -6.30
CA ALA A 212 -2.95 -3.85 -6.74
C ALA A 212 -1.70 -3.00 -6.98
N GLY A 213 -0.53 -3.59 -6.75
CA GLY A 213 0.75 -2.92 -6.88
C GLY A 213 1.74 -3.72 -7.68
N LEU A 214 2.55 -3.00 -8.45
CA LEU A 214 3.66 -3.51 -9.22
C LEU A 214 4.91 -2.71 -8.84
N VAL A 215 6.06 -3.37 -8.90
CA VAL A 215 7.36 -2.78 -8.61
C VAL A 215 8.32 -3.09 -9.73
N SER A 216 9.21 -2.16 -10.03
CA SER A 216 10.28 -2.33 -11.01
C SER A 216 11.57 -1.75 -10.46
N ALA A 217 12.65 -2.51 -10.56
CA ALA A 217 13.98 -1.95 -10.43
C ALA A 217 14.30 -1.10 -11.66
N GLN A 218 15.02 0.00 -11.46
CA GLN A 218 15.47 0.88 -12.51
C GLN A 218 16.88 1.41 -12.22
N THR A 219 17.46 2.10 -13.20
CA THR A 219 18.81 2.66 -13.08
C THR A 219 18.96 3.51 -11.81
N ARG A 220 20.18 3.56 -11.29
CA ARG A 220 20.50 4.27 -10.06
C ARG A 220 20.15 5.76 -10.19
N ARG A 221 19.51 6.31 -9.15
CA ARG A 221 19.06 7.72 -9.06
C ARG A 221 18.22 8.19 -10.25
N GLN A 222 17.58 7.26 -10.96
CA GLN A 222 16.63 7.55 -12.01
C GLN A 222 15.31 7.94 -11.36
N GLU A 223 14.81 9.16 -11.60
CA GLU A 223 13.49 9.59 -11.11
C GLU A 223 12.37 9.18 -12.08
N LEU A 224 12.64 9.15 -13.39
CA LEU A 224 11.61 8.75 -14.36
C LEU A 224 11.31 7.26 -14.24
N ILE A 225 10.03 6.92 -14.13
CA ILE A 225 9.61 5.51 -14.08
C ILE A 225 9.68 4.91 -15.48
N GLN A 226 10.75 4.17 -15.76
CA GLN A 226 11.02 3.59 -17.07
C GLN A 226 10.05 2.47 -17.45
N ASP A 227 9.44 1.81 -16.46
CA ASP A 227 8.54 0.66 -16.68
C ASP A 227 7.05 1.00 -16.54
N LEU A 228 6.65 2.26 -16.73
CA LEU A 228 5.23 2.58 -16.84
C LEU A 228 4.59 1.92 -18.06
N PHE A 229 5.31 1.94 -19.17
CA PHE A 229 4.97 1.26 -20.42
C PHE A 229 6.24 0.85 -21.14
N LYS A 230 6.30 -0.40 -21.59
CA LYS A 230 7.43 -0.94 -22.35
C LYS A 230 6.95 -1.74 -23.55
N VAL A 231 7.76 -1.73 -24.60
CA VAL A 231 7.60 -2.58 -25.77
C VAL A 231 8.89 -3.35 -25.96
N TRP A 232 8.81 -4.66 -26.13
CA TRP A 232 9.96 -5.49 -26.45
C TRP A 232 9.61 -6.52 -27.52
N GLN A 233 10.62 -7.04 -28.20
CA GLN A 233 10.46 -8.13 -29.15
C GLN A 233 10.65 -9.45 -28.41
N ASP A 234 9.60 -10.27 -28.40
CA ASP A 234 9.64 -11.64 -27.92
C ASP A 234 9.89 -12.57 -29.12
N PRO A 235 10.90 -13.47 -29.07
CA PRO A 235 11.22 -14.36 -30.18
C PRO A 235 10.06 -15.27 -30.64
N GLN A 236 9.08 -15.53 -29.77
CA GLN A 236 7.93 -16.38 -30.06
C GLN A 236 6.64 -15.59 -30.32
N ARG A 237 6.46 -14.46 -29.63
CA ARG A 237 5.22 -13.67 -29.65
C ARG A 237 5.32 -12.40 -30.51
N GLY A 238 6.49 -12.07 -31.05
CA GLY A 238 6.75 -10.84 -31.78
C GLY A 238 6.73 -9.62 -30.85
N THR A 239 6.18 -8.50 -31.31
CA THR A 239 6.10 -7.27 -30.52
C THR A 239 5.15 -7.43 -29.33
N VAL A 240 5.69 -7.40 -28.11
CA VAL A 240 4.91 -7.47 -26.87
C VAL A 240 4.87 -6.11 -26.19
N ASN A 241 3.66 -5.67 -25.86
CA ASN A 241 3.40 -4.48 -25.05
C ASN A 241 3.20 -4.87 -23.59
N GLY A 242 3.90 -4.20 -22.68
CA GLY A 242 3.79 -4.40 -21.24
C GLY A 242 4.02 -3.11 -20.45
N GLY A 243 4.41 -3.27 -19.19
CA GLY A 243 4.63 -2.18 -18.25
C GLY A 243 3.51 -2.04 -17.22
N MET A 244 3.84 -1.36 -16.13
CA MET A 244 3.03 -1.36 -14.91
C MET A 244 1.62 -0.78 -15.12
N VAL A 245 1.49 0.27 -15.93
CA VAL A 245 0.17 0.89 -16.18
C VAL A 245 -0.73 -0.07 -16.95
N ARG A 246 -0.19 -0.70 -17.98
CA ARG A 246 -0.94 -1.66 -18.82
C ARG A 246 -1.46 -2.83 -17.99
N GLU A 247 -0.59 -3.44 -17.19
CA GLU A 247 -0.96 -4.59 -16.34
C GLU A 247 -2.02 -4.22 -15.30
N LEU A 248 -1.93 -3.03 -14.70
CA LEU A 248 -2.91 -2.54 -13.73
C LEU A 248 -4.26 -2.19 -14.38
N LEU A 249 -4.27 -1.69 -15.62
CA LEU A 249 -5.50 -1.47 -16.39
C LEU A 249 -6.22 -2.81 -16.70
N LEU A 250 -5.45 -3.83 -17.13
CA LEU A 250 -5.98 -5.18 -17.33
C LEU A 250 -6.53 -5.77 -16.03
N SER A 251 -5.80 -5.61 -14.93
CA SER A 251 -6.23 -6.06 -13.61
C SER A 251 -7.53 -5.39 -13.14
N PHE A 252 -7.67 -4.09 -13.38
CA PHE A 252 -8.90 -3.35 -13.07
C PHE A 252 -10.08 -3.89 -13.88
N HIS A 253 -9.90 -4.14 -15.18
CA HIS A 253 -10.95 -4.69 -16.03
C HIS A 253 -11.37 -6.09 -15.57
N ARG A 254 -10.41 -6.97 -15.25
CA ARG A 254 -10.67 -8.30 -14.69
C ARG A 254 -11.45 -8.23 -13.37
N SER A 255 -11.14 -7.25 -12.52
CA SER A 255 -11.73 -7.12 -11.17
C SER A 255 -13.11 -6.46 -11.17
N THR A 256 -13.38 -5.55 -12.11
CA THR A 256 -14.60 -4.72 -12.12
C THR A 256 -15.55 -5.03 -13.29
N GLY A 257 -15.08 -5.72 -14.32
CA GLY A 257 -15.77 -5.86 -15.60
C GLY A 257 -15.85 -4.57 -16.41
N GLN A 258 -15.27 -3.47 -15.93
CA GLN A 258 -15.37 -2.14 -16.55
C GLN A 258 -14.02 -1.71 -17.10
N LYS A 259 -14.02 -0.95 -18.20
CA LYS A 259 -12.83 -0.24 -18.69
C LYS A 259 -12.79 1.14 -18.05
N PRO A 260 -11.65 1.60 -17.52
CA PRO A 260 -11.57 2.95 -16.96
C PRO A 260 -11.88 4.02 -18.02
N GLN A 261 -12.88 4.84 -17.76
CA GLN A 261 -13.21 6.00 -18.59
C GLN A 261 -12.51 7.28 -18.11
N ARG A 262 -11.79 7.21 -16.99
CA ARG A 262 -11.00 8.29 -16.43
C ARG A 262 -9.82 7.72 -15.65
N ILE A 263 -8.67 8.35 -15.78
CA ILE A 263 -7.46 8.05 -15.02
C ILE A 263 -7.10 9.25 -14.15
N ILE A 264 -6.87 9.03 -12.86
CA ILE A 264 -6.27 10.01 -11.97
C ILE A 264 -4.94 9.43 -11.50
N PHE A 265 -3.84 10.13 -11.74
CA PHE A 265 -2.48 9.64 -11.49
C PHE A 265 -1.75 10.54 -10.49
N TYR A 266 -1.47 10.00 -9.30
CA TYR A 266 -0.71 10.69 -8.26
C TYR A 266 0.75 10.28 -8.30
N ARG A 267 1.64 11.25 -8.54
CA ARG A 267 3.10 11.04 -8.57
C ARG A 267 3.77 11.72 -7.36
N ASP A 268 4.42 10.94 -6.50
CA ASP A 268 5.19 11.43 -5.35
C ASP A 268 6.58 11.94 -5.74
N GLY A 269 7.29 12.65 -4.87
CA GLY A 269 8.77 12.68 -4.88
C GLY A 269 9.45 13.55 -5.94
N VAL A 270 8.69 14.08 -6.91
CA VAL A 270 9.26 14.84 -8.03
C VAL A 270 9.68 16.24 -7.59
N SER A 271 10.94 16.60 -7.86
CA SER A 271 11.45 17.96 -7.67
C SER A 271 10.86 18.94 -8.70
N GLU A 272 10.77 20.23 -8.36
CA GLU A 272 10.19 21.23 -9.29
C GLU A 272 10.94 21.29 -10.62
N GLY A 273 12.28 21.20 -10.59
CA GLY A 273 13.13 21.23 -11.79
C GLY A 273 12.94 20.02 -12.72
N GLN A 274 12.39 18.91 -12.22
CA GLN A 274 12.16 17.70 -13.01
C GLN A 274 10.70 17.52 -13.43
N PHE A 275 9.79 18.38 -12.97
CA PHE A 275 8.35 18.22 -13.20
C PHE A 275 8.06 18.01 -14.69
N TYR A 276 8.43 18.97 -15.53
CA TYR A 276 8.00 18.97 -16.93
C TYR A 276 8.46 17.70 -17.66
N GLN A 277 9.69 17.25 -17.39
CA GLN A 277 10.24 16.02 -17.94
C GLN A 277 9.47 14.78 -17.47
N VAL A 278 9.19 14.70 -16.16
CA VAL A 278 8.40 13.60 -15.58
C VAL A 278 7.00 13.58 -16.17
N LEU A 279 6.32 14.73 -16.22
CA LEU A 279 4.97 14.85 -16.77
C LEU A 279 4.92 14.38 -18.21
N LEU A 280 5.79 14.89 -19.09
CA LEU A 280 5.76 14.54 -20.50
C LEU A 280 6.04 13.05 -20.72
N TYR A 281 7.06 12.52 -20.06
CA TYR A 281 7.47 11.13 -20.23
C TYR A 281 6.43 10.15 -19.66
N GLU A 282 5.99 10.37 -18.42
CA GLU A 282 5.07 9.45 -17.74
C GLU A 282 3.65 9.54 -18.31
N LEU A 283 3.18 10.73 -18.70
CA LEU A 283 1.87 10.90 -19.34
C LEU A 283 1.83 10.22 -20.72
N ASP A 284 2.90 10.35 -21.51
CA ASP A 284 3.04 9.66 -22.78
C ASP A 284 3.03 8.14 -22.58
N ALA A 285 3.75 7.61 -21.58
CA ALA A 285 3.72 6.20 -21.23
C ALA A 285 2.30 5.71 -20.85
N ILE A 286 1.54 6.49 -20.06
CA ILE A 286 0.15 6.16 -19.71
C ILE A 286 -0.74 6.11 -20.97
N ARG A 287 -0.58 7.08 -21.89
CA ARG A 287 -1.35 7.13 -23.14
C ARG A 287 -1.02 5.95 -24.06
N LYS A 288 0.26 5.61 -24.20
CA LYS A 288 0.71 4.43 -24.95
C LYS A 288 0.19 3.13 -24.35
N ALA A 289 0.17 3.01 -23.02
CA ALA A 289 -0.44 1.87 -22.35
C ALA A 289 -1.93 1.71 -22.70
N CYS A 290 -2.69 2.81 -22.72
CA CYS A 290 -4.10 2.79 -23.13
C CYS A 290 -4.25 2.39 -24.61
N ALA A 291 -3.52 3.05 -25.52
CA ALA A 291 -3.57 2.75 -26.96
C ALA A 291 -3.16 1.29 -27.28
N SER A 292 -2.28 0.68 -26.47
CA SER A 292 -1.87 -0.72 -26.62
C SER A 292 -2.95 -1.75 -26.23
N LEU A 293 -4.00 -1.34 -25.52
CA LEU A 293 -5.09 -2.23 -25.09
C LEU A 293 -6.18 -2.32 -26.15
N GLU A 294 -6.53 -1.18 -26.76
CA GLU A 294 -7.60 -1.07 -27.74
C GLU A 294 -7.37 0.16 -28.61
N SER A 295 -7.64 0.02 -29.90
CA SER A 295 -7.58 1.14 -30.84
C SER A 295 -8.54 2.25 -30.40
N ASN A 296 -8.07 3.50 -30.39
CA ASN A 296 -8.82 4.69 -29.93
C ASN A 296 -9.16 4.77 -28.43
N TYR A 297 -8.66 3.86 -27.58
CA TYR A 297 -8.85 3.98 -26.14
C TYR A 297 -7.96 5.08 -25.54
N GLN A 298 -8.56 6.25 -25.32
CA GLN A 298 -7.88 7.46 -24.83
C GLN A 298 -8.67 8.13 -23.68
N PRO A 299 -8.72 7.51 -22.49
CA PRO A 299 -9.40 8.11 -21.36
C PRO A 299 -8.71 9.42 -20.93
N PRO A 300 -9.45 10.44 -20.48
CA PRO A 300 -8.87 11.63 -19.89
C PRO A 300 -8.02 11.28 -18.66
N VAL A 301 -6.81 11.84 -18.63
CA VAL A 301 -5.83 11.64 -17.54
C VAL A 301 -5.68 12.94 -16.75
N THR A 302 -5.90 12.87 -15.44
CA THR A 302 -5.53 13.93 -14.50
C THR A 302 -4.22 13.54 -13.82
N PHE A 303 -3.15 14.27 -14.11
CA PHE A 303 -1.83 14.05 -13.51
C PHE A 303 -1.62 15.02 -12.34
N VAL A 304 -1.27 14.48 -11.17
CA VAL A 304 -1.13 15.24 -9.93
C VAL A 304 0.22 14.95 -9.30
N VAL A 305 1.07 15.96 -9.22
CA VAL A 305 2.36 15.87 -8.52
C VAL A 305 2.16 16.22 -7.06
N VAL A 306 2.70 15.38 -6.19
CA VAL A 306 2.59 15.46 -4.74
C VAL A 306 3.98 15.71 -4.15
N GLN A 307 4.16 16.82 -3.45
CA GLN A 307 5.43 17.16 -2.78
C GLN A 307 5.23 17.25 -1.27
N LYS A 308 5.74 16.26 -0.54
CA LYS A 308 5.66 16.20 0.93
C LYS A 308 6.82 16.86 1.66
N ARG A 309 8.02 16.77 1.10
CA ARG A 309 9.24 17.29 1.71
C ARG A 309 9.55 18.63 1.06
N HIS A 310 9.03 19.70 1.66
CA HIS A 310 9.25 21.07 1.20
C HIS A 310 9.48 22.02 2.37
N HIS A 311 9.96 23.23 2.09
CA HIS A 311 10.29 24.23 3.11
C HIS A 311 9.09 25.09 3.54
N THR A 312 7.93 24.99 2.89
CA THR A 312 6.73 25.73 3.31
C THR A 312 6.18 25.22 4.64
N ARG A 313 5.90 26.14 5.56
CA ARG A 313 5.23 25.89 6.86
C ARG A 313 4.03 26.82 6.98
N LEU A 314 2.97 26.36 7.63
CA LEU A 314 1.69 27.07 7.75
C LEU A 314 1.30 27.21 9.22
N PHE A 315 1.23 28.45 9.69
CA PHE A 315 0.88 28.78 11.06
C PHE A 315 -0.51 29.43 11.11
N ALA A 316 -1.25 29.20 12.20
CA ALA A 316 -2.50 29.91 12.42
C ALA A 316 -2.20 31.38 12.73
N ASN A 317 -2.98 32.30 12.16
CA ASN A 317 -2.88 33.72 12.49
C ASN A 317 -3.26 34.00 13.95
N ASN A 318 -4.15 33.18 14.52
CA ASN A 318 -4.54 33.25 15.92
C ASN A 318 -4.29 31.89 16.60
N HIS A 319 -3.27 31.83 17.45
CA HIS A 319 -2.92 30.62 18.21
C HIS A 319 -3.93 30.25 19.30
N ASN A 320 -4.81 31.17 19.67
CA ASN A 320 -5.86 30.93 20.68
C ASN A 320 -7.16 30.40 20.05
N ASP A 321 -7.25 30.32 18.72
CA ASP A 321 -8.43 29.78 18.05
C ASP A 321 -8.42 28.24 18.06
N GLN A 322 -9.16 27.67 19.02
CA GLN A 322 -9.34 26.23 19.17
C GLN A 322 -10.08 25.58 17.99
N ARG A 323 -10.63 26.36 17.04
CA ARG A 323 -11.24 25.85 15.81
C ARG A 323 -10.25 25.71 14.65
N SER A 324 -9.05 26.27 14.78
CA SER A 324 -8.01 26.20 13.75
C SER A 324 -6.69 25.64 14.27
N VAL A 325 -6.50 25.50 15.59
CA VAL A 325 -5.27 25.00 16.21
C VAL A 325 -5.51 23.79 17.12
N ASP A 326 -4.64 22.78 17.02
CA ASP A 326 -4.55 21.67 17.97
C ASP A 326 -3.92 22.17 19.29
N PRO A 327 -4.65 22.16 20.41
CA PRO A 327 -4.15 22.66 21.69
C PRO A 327 -2.92 21.91 22.21
N LYS A 328 -2.71 20.65 21.80
CA LYS A 328 -1.59 19.83 22.28
C LYS A 328 -0.30 20.09 21.52
N SER A 329 -0.40 20.39 20.23
CA SER A 329 0.77 20.50 19.35
C SER A 329 1.03 21.92 18.86
N GLY A 330 0.07 22.86 19.02
CA GLY A 330 0.16 24.21 18.49
C GLY A 330 0.06 24.28 16.96
N ASN A 331 -0.15 23.14 16.28
CA ASN A 331 -0.28 23.06 14.84
C ASN A 331 -1.70 23.38 14.39
N ILE A 332 -1.84 23.76 13.12
CA ILE A 332 -3.15 23.89 12.48
C ILE A 332 -3.91 22.56 12.47
N LEU A 333 -5.22 22.58 12.76
CA LEU A 333 -6.07 21.38 12.77
C LEU A 333 -6.11 20.71 11.37
N PRO A 334 -6.35 19.40 11.27
CA PRO A 334 -6.57 18.76 9.97
C PRO A 334 -7.84 19.28 9.29
N GLY A 335 -7.74 19.58 7.99
CA GLY A 335 -8.89 19.91 7.17
C GLY A 335 -9.34 21.37 7.22
N VAL A 336 -8.64 22.26 7.96
CA VAL A 336 -8.84 23.72 7.79
C VAL A 336 -8.38 24.12 6.38
N PRO A 337 -9.26 24.69 5.55
CA PRO A 337 -8.91 25.04 4.19
C PRO A 337 -8.12 26.33 4.15
N TRP A 338 -6.84 26.23 3.79
CA TRP A 338 -6.06 27.38 3.33
C TRP A 338 -5.75 27.18 1.85
N LEU A 339 -6.65 27.65 0.98
CA LEU A 339 -6.35 27.80 -0.44
C LEU A 339 -5.36 28.96 -0.59
N ILE A 340 -4.07 28.67 -0.40
CA ILE A 340 -3.03 29.61 -0.81
C ILE A 340 -2.81 29.39 -2.30
N GLN A 341 -3.62 30.05 -3.11
CA GLN A 341 -3.39 30.18 -4.54
C GLN A 341 -2.30 31.26 -4.70
N ARG A 342 -1.03 30.87 -4.51
CA ARG A 342 0.08 31.79 -4.74
C ARG A 342 0.23 32.01 -6.24
N TYR A 343 0.13 33.28 -6.66
CA TYR A 343 0.36 33.83 -8.01
C TYR A 343 1.80 33.65 -8.55
N ALA A 344 2.58 32.69 -8.04
CA ALA A 344 3.98 32.54 -8.35
C ALA A 344 4.31 31.10 -8.75
N ILE A 345 3.87 30.70 -9.94
CA ILE A 345 4.43 29.68 -10.85
C ILE A 345 3.84 30.04 -12.24
N LEU A 346 4.55 29.73 -13.34
CA LEU A 346 4.14 29.98 -14.73
C LEU A 346 2.60 29.93 -14.96
N PRO A 347 2.01 30.87 -15.74
CA PRO A 347 0.56 30.98 -15.97
C PRO A 347 -0.18 29.70 -16.41
N SER A 348 0.53 28.64 -16.78
CA SER A 348 0.00 27.36 -17.25
C SER A 348 -0.17 26.28 -16.17
N LEU A 349 0.31 26.45 -14.93
CA LEU A 349 0.24 25.42 -13.86
C LEU A 349 -0.55 25.89 -12.64
N ILE A 350 -1.48 25.06 -12.15
CA ILE A 350 -2.27 25.36 -10.94
C ILE A 350 -1.65 24.63 -9.74
N SER A 351 -1.07 25.36 -8.79
CA SER A 351 -0.56 24.82 -7.51
C SER A 351 -1.52 25.15 -6.37
N THR A 352 -1.89 24.14 -5.57
CA THR A 352 -2.74 24.27 -4.38
C THR A 352 -2.06 23.63 -3.17
N PHE A 353 -2.08 24.33 -2.03
CA PHE A 353 -1.58 23.77 -0.76
C PHE A 353 -2.73 23.23 0.09
N VAL A 354 -2.53 22.09 0.75
CA VAL A 354 -3.51 21.48 1.67
C VAL A 354 -2.81 21.07 2.97
N ALA A 355 -3.32 21.54 4.12
CA ALA A 355 -2.81 21.21 5.44
C ALA A 355 -3.60 20.08 6.12
N MET A 356 -2.94 19.01 6.58
CA MET A 356 -3.60 17.82 7.16
C MET A 356 -2.81 17.13 8.30
N LEU A 357 -2.57 17.76 9.45
CA LEU A 357 -1.69 17.18 10.49
C LEU A 357 -2.33 17.03 11.89
N VAL A 358 -2.13 15.86 12.52
CA VAL A 358 -2.02 15.68 13.99
C VAL A 358 -0.84 14.73 14.25
N PHE A 359 0.37 15.25 14.45
CA PHE A 359 1.53 14.69 15.19
C PHE A 359 2.73 15.67 15.09
N ARG A 360 3.72 15.53 16.00
CA ARG A 360 4.77 16.50 16.43
C ARG A 360 5.58 17.30 15.38
N GLU A 361 5.54 17.01 14.08
CA GLU A 361 6.29 17.77 13.06
C GLU A 361 5.38 18.35 11.96
N GLN A 362 5.58 19.64 11.67
CA GLN A 362 4.79 20.44 10.74
C GLN A 362 5.32 20.29 9.30
N ALA A 363 4.52 19.75 8.38
CA ALA A 363 4.72 19.88 6.94
C ALA A 363 3.35 19.99 6.23
N ALA A 364 3.10 21.12 5.55
CA ALA A 364 1.95 21.21 4.65
C ALA A 364 2.17 20.29 3.44
N LEU A 365 1.12 19.96 2.69
CA LEU A 365 1.28 19.31 1.39
C LEU A 365 1.17 20.33 0.27
N ARG A 366 2.11 20.30 -0.66
CA ARG A 366 1.97 20.98 -1.94
C ARG A 366 1.46 20.02 -3.01
N ILE A 367 0.35 20.38 -3.63
CA ILE A 367 -0.24 19.69 -4.78
C ILE A 367 -0.07 20.59 -5.99
N THR A 368 0.57 20.09 -7.04
CA THR A 368 0.64 20.81 -8.31
C THR A 368 -0.08 20.00 -9.37
N MET A 369 -1.09 20.62 -9.99
CA MET A 369 -1.93 20.02 -11.01
C MET A 369 -1.52 20.57 -12.37
N SER A 370 -1.22 19.66 -13.29
CA SER A 370 -0.76 20.02 -14.63
C SER A 370 -1.81 19.84 -15.72
N PHE A 371 -2.97 19.21 -15.45
CA PHE A 371 -4.06 19.12 -16.45
C PHE A 371 -5.44 18.79 -15.82
N GLY A 372 -6.48 19.55 -16.18
CA GLY A 372 -7.87 19.06 -16.28
C GLY A 372 -8.82 19.10 -15.08
N MET A 373 -8.51 19.72 -13.93
CA MET A 373 -9.47 19.78 -12.81
C MET A 373 -9.46 21.11 -12.05
N ARG A 374 -10.65 21.71 -11.84
CA ARG A 374 -10.89 22.74 -10.81
C ARG A 374 -10.95 22.07 -9.43
N THR A 375 -10.45 22.76 -8.42
CA THR A 375 -9.94 22.35 -7.08
C THR A 375 -10.91 21.69 -6.09
N ILE A 376 -11.97 21.00 -6.51
CA ILE A 376 -13.01 20.46 -5.61
C ILE A 376 -12.64 19.08 -5.02
N LEU A 377 -11.88 18.25 -5.75
CA LEU A 377 -11.57 16.87 -5.36
C LEU A 377 -10.66 16.66 -4.11
N PRO A 378 -9.69 17.53 -3.77
CA PRO A 378 -8.72 17.25 -2.70
C PRO A 378 -9.35 17.03 -1.31
N ARG A 379 -10.54 17.60 -1.06
CA ARG A 379 -11.18 17.61 0.28
C ARG A 379 -11.83 16.28 0.67
N MET A 380 -12.40 15.53 -0.27
CA MET A 380 -13.21 14.34 0.06
C MET A 380 -12.38 13.07 0.22
N VAL A 381 -11.19 13.02 -0.38
CA VAL A 381 -10.35 11.81 -0.50
C VAL A 381 -9.37 11.66 0.68
N CYS A 382 -9.63 12.29 1.83
CA CYS A 382 -8.68 12.35 2.97
C CYS A 382 -8.96 11.34 4.11
N ARG A 383 -10.05 10.56 4.06
CA ARG A 383 -10.60 9.82 5.23
C ARG A 383 -10.43 8.29 5.25
N LEU A 384 -9.66 7.70 4.36
CA LEU A 384 -9.55 6.25 4.14
C LEU A 384 -8.10 5.77 4.42
N SER A 385 -7.74 5.61 5.69
CA SER A 385 -6.58 4.77 6.03
C SER A 385 -7.09 3.39 6.40
N ARG A 386 -6.66 2.36 5.65
CA ARG A 386 -7.07 0.99 5.97
C ARG A 386 -6.36 0.42 7.19
N THR A 387 -5.18 0.90 7.56
CA THR A 387 -4.34 0.25 8.59
C THR A 387 -4.28 1.01 9.91
N THR A 388 -4.90 2.19 10.00
CA THR A 388 -4.87 3.05 11.20
C THR A 388 -6.14 3.88 11.33
N CYS A 389 -6.59 4.12 12.56
CA CYS A 389 -7.74 4.98 12.86
C CYS A 389 -7.33 6.43 13.11
N ALA A 390 -6.68 7.04 12.12
CA ALA A 390 -6.21 8.42 12.18
C ALA A 390 -6.11 8.97 10.76
N THR A 391 -6.39 10.25 10.55
CA THR A 391 -5.93 11.01 9.37
C THR A 391 -4.44 11.23 9.56
N PRO A 392 -3.58 10.52 8.82
CA PRO A 392 -2.15 10.67 8.98
C PRO A 392 -1.70 12.05 8.50
N THR A 393 -0.55 12.49 9.02
CA THR A 393 0.17 13.72 8.70
C THR A 393 0.75 13.78 7.28
N GLN A 394 0.09 13.14 6.31
CA GLN A 394 0.56 13.01 4.95
C GLN A 394 -0.65 13.17 4.04
N GLY A 395 -0.92 14.44 3.71
CA GLY A 395 -1.77 14.77 2.59
C GLY A 395 -1.16 14.13 1.35
N ALA A 396 -1.85 13.16 0.83
CA ALA A 396 -1.91 12.72 -0.54
C ALA A 396 -3.18 11.88 -0.47
N PRO A 397 -4.07 11.97 -1.46
CA PRO A 397 -5.39 11.34 -1.36
C PRO A 397 -5.14 9.91 -0.90
N VAL A 398 -5.80 9.50 0.16
CA VAL A 398 -5.91 8.13 0.72
C VAL A 398 -5.29 7.00 -0.11
N LEU A 399 -5.62 7.05 -1.39
CA LEU A 399 -5.09 6.36 -2.52
C LEU A 399 -3.58 6.18 -2.54
N TYR A 400 -2.84 7.26 -2.39
CA TYR A 400 -1.41 7.34 -2.33
C TYR A 400 -0.80 6.54 -1.16
N ARG A 401 -1.43 6.46 0.01
CA ARG A 401 -0.92 5.60 1.12
C ARG A 401 -1.42 4.16 1.02
N LEU A 402 -2.57 3.93 0.42
CA LEU A 402 -3.03 2.58 0.03
C LEU A 402 -2.08 1.97 -1.01
N CYS A 403 -1.61 2.82 -1.91
CA CYS A 403 -0.56 2.61 -2.88
C CYS A 403 0.80 2.30 -2.20
N LEU A 404 1.39 3.23 -1.46
CA LEU A 404 2.75 3.08 -0.92
C LEU A 404 2.90 2.12 0.27
N ARG A 405 1.87 1.95 1.13
CA ARG A 405 1.95 0.95 2.21
C ARG A 405 1.75 -0.48 1.71
N HIS A 406 1.10 -0.71 0.56
CA HIS A 406 1.16 -2.04 -0.05
C HIS A 406 2.59 -2.32 -0.53
N THR A 407 3.24 -1.36 -1.21
CA THR A 407 4.65 -1.47 -1.61
C THR A 407 5.60 -1.79 -0.45
N MET A 408 5.41 -1.18 0.74
CA MET A 408 6.29 -1.43 1.90
C MET A 408 5.84 -2.55 2.86
N LEU A 409 4.57 -2.97 2.85
CA LEU A 409 4.07 -4.06 3.73
C LEU A 409 4.05 -5.43 3.05
N THR A 410 4.28 -5.48 1.73
CA THR A 410 4.45 -6.72 0.94
C THR A 410 5.85 -6.87 0.30
N SER A 411 6.88 -6.18 0.80
CA SER A 411 8.29 -6.57 0.60
C SER A 411 9.27 -5.59 1.25
N PRO A 412 10.01 -5.99 2.30
CA PRO A 412 11.24 -5.38 2.75
C PRO A 412 12.39 -6.16 2.12
N LEU A 413 12.55 -6.05 0.80
CA LEU A 413 13.84 -6.33 0.15
C LEU A 413 14.82 -5.15 0.33
N PHE A 414 14.46 -4.18 1.16
CA PHE A 414 15.20 -2.96 1.45
C PHE A 414 16.17 -3.20 2.60
N GLU A 415 17.27 -3.87 2.26
CA GLU A 415 18.59 -3.94 2.90
C GLU A 415 19.15 -5.35 2.65
N LEU A 416 19.64 -5.59 1.44
CA LEU A 416 20.65 -6.62 1.16
C LEU A 416 21.28 -6.23 -0.18
N GLY A 417 22.28 -5.36 -0.09
CA GLY A 417 23.29 -5.26 -1.11
C GLY A 417 23.97 -6.62 -1.28
N SER A 418 24.32 -6.92 -2.53
CA SER A 418 24.99 -8.12 -3.04
C SER A 418 24.11 -9.34 -3.33
N THR A 419 24.25 -9.83 -4.58
CA THR A 419 23.71 -11.07 -5.19
C THR A 419 22.38 -11.00 -5.97
N TRP A 420 22.28 -10.06 -6.91
CA TRP A 420 21.51 -10.27 -8.15
C TRP A 420 22.47 -10.49 -9.32
N ASN A 421 23.02 -11.70 -9.42
CA ASN A 421 23.58 -12.22 -10.66
C ASN A 421 23.20 -13.70 -10.76
N ARG A 422 22.57 -14.06 -11.88
CA ARG A 422 22.07 -15.38 -12.29
C ARG A 422 20.65 -15.75 -11.85
N ILE A 423 19.67 -15.37 -12.68
CA ILE A 423 18.49 -16.21 -12.95
C ILE A 423 18.25 -16.21 -14.47
N PRO A 424 18.44 -17.33 -15.19
CA PRO A 424 18.00 -17.48 -16.58
C PRO A 424 16.50 -17.85 -16.65
N PRO A 425 15.81 -17.58 -17.78
CA PRO A 425 14.38 -17.81 -17.93
C PRO A 425 14.10 -19.30 -18.17
N THR A 426 13.26 -19.92 -17.35
CA THR A 426 12.69 -21.26 -17.64
C THR A 426 11.20 -21.22 -17.29
N VAL A 427 10.34 -21.05 -18.29
CA VAL A 427 9.69 -22.09 -19.12
C VAL A 427 8.72 -22.93 -18.31
N ALA A 428 7.43 -22.63 -18.51
CA ALA A 428 6.31 -23.50 -18.19
C ALA A 428 6.50 -24.86 -18.90
N ARG A 429 6.46 -25.96 -18.14
CA ARG A 429 6.30 -27.32 -18.69
C ARG A 429 5.05 -27.94 -18.12
N SER A 430 4.03 -28.07 -18.97
CA SER A 430 2.96 -29.05 -18.81
C SER A 430 3.53 -30.45 -19.08
N ARG A 431 3.26 -31.38 -18.17
CA ARG A 431 3.57 -32.82 -18.33
C ARG A 431 2.58 -33.47 -19.31
N ALA A 432 3.11 -34.30 -20.20
CA ALA A 432 2.44 -35.52 -20.65
C ALA A 432 3.49 -36.65 -20.59
N VAL A 433 3.09 -37.77 -20.01
CA VAL A 433 3.81 -39.03 -19.68
C VAL A 433 3.50 -40.03 -20.82
N PRO A 434 4.37 -41.01 -21.19
CA PRO A 434 4.93 -42.09 -20.35
C PRO A 434 6.34 -41.87 -19.79
#